data_AF-A0A7X6P8P8-F1
#
_entry.id   AF-A0A7X6P8P8-F1
#
_cell.length_a   1.000
_cell.length_b   1.000
_cell.length_c   1.000
_cell.angle_alpha   90.00
_cell.angle_beta   90.00
_cell.angle_gamma   90.00
#
_symmetry.space_group_name_H-M   'P 1'
#
loop_
_entity.id
_entity.type
_entity.pdbx_description
1 polymer ?
#
loop_
_entity_poly.entity_id
_entity_poly.type
_entity_poly.pdbx_seq_one_letter_code
_entity_poly.pdbx_strand_id
1 'polypeptide(L)' 'YVLSFFKKARTDKRFLEALQALKSKTVDGQIVVERVVPKLAGLSFCKKGSPSEIATRRYREILLNMG' A
#
# COMPACT_ATOMS: atom_id res chain seq x y z
N TYR A 1 -9.49 -9.48 -1.40
CA TYR A 1 -9.35 -9.21 0.04
C TYR A 1 -7.88 -8.93 0.35
N VAL A 2 -7.59 -7.95 1.21
CA VAL A 2 -6.23 -7.69 1.74
C VAL A 2 -5.99 -8.52 3.01
N LEU A 3 -4.72 -8.74 3.38
CA LEU A 3 -4.36 -9.63 4.49
C LEU A 3 -4.97 -9.20 5.84
N SER A 4 -5.13 -7.89 6.08
CA SER A 4 -5.77 -7.36 7.30
C SER A 4 -7.26 -7.74 7.45
N PHE A 5 -7.91 -8.24 6.39
CA PHE A 5 -9.25 -8.81 6.47
C PHE A 5 -9.32 -9.90 7.54
N PHE A 6 -8.29 -10.75 7.64
CA PHE A 6 -8.23 -11.83 8.61
C PHE A 6 -7.84 -11.32 9.99
N LYS A 7 -8.69 -11.55 11.01
CA LYS A 7 -8.44 -11.12 12.39
C LYS A 7 -7.08 -11.58 12.93
N LYS A 8 -6.65 -12.80 12.58
CA LYS A 8 -5.34 -13.35 12.98
C LYS A 8 -4.15 -12.56 12.44
N ALA A 9 -4.28 -11.98 11.24
CA ALA A 9 -3.22 -11.16 10.66
C ALA A 9 -3.04 -9.83 11.40
N ARG A 10 -4.12 -9.27 11.96
CA ARG A 10 -4.10 -7.98 12.66
C ARG A 10 -3.21 -7.98 13.91
N THR A 11 -3.01 -9.15 14.53
CA THR A 11 -2.15 -9.33 15.70
C THR A 11 -0.83 -10.03 15.36
N ASP A 12 -0.59 -10.40 14.10
CA ASP A 12 0.66 -11.05 13.69
C ASP A 12 1.79 -10.02 13.66
N LYS A 13 2.86 -10.28 14.40
CA LYS A 13 4.00 -9.38 14.53
C LYS A 13 4.64 -9.04 13.17
N ARG A 14 4.79 -10.04 12.29
CA ARG A 14 5.42 -9.85 10.97
C ARG A 14 4.54 -8.98 10.07
N PHE A 15 3.22 -9.13 10.20
CA PHE A 15 2.28 -8.26 9.50
C PHE A 15 2.37 -6.82 9.99
N LEU A 16 2.42 -6.60 11.30
CA LEU A 16 2.56 -5.25 11.88
C LEU A 16 3.87 -4.58 11.47
N GLU A 17 4.98 -5.33 11.47
CA GLU A 17 6.28 -4.84 10.98
C GLU A 17 6.21 -4.45 9.50
N ALA A 18 5.61 -5.30 8.66
CA ALA A 18 5.42 -5.01 7.24
C ALA A 18 4.50 -3.80 7.01
N LEU A 19 3.44 -3.64 7.81
CA LEU A 19 2.54 -2.50 7.75
C LEU A 19 3.26 -1.20 8.14
N GLN A 20 4.12 -1.24 9.15
CA GLN A 20 4.93 -0.09 9.56
C GLN A 20 5.94 0.29 8.47
N ALA A 21 6.60 -0.68 7.85
CA ALA A 21 7.49 -0.46 6.72
C ALA A 21 6.76 0.06 5.47
N LEU A 22 5.50 -0.31 5.28
CA LEU A 22 4.66 0.25 4.21
C LEU A 22 4.27 1.70 4.52
N LYS A 23 3.91 2.00 5.78
CA LYS A 23 3.55 3.35 6.22
C LYS A 23 4.68 4.35 6.06
N SER A 24 5.93 3.97 6.32
CA SER A 24 7.09 4.85 6.11
C SER A 24 7.34 5.22 4.64
N LYS A 25 6.76 4.48 3.69
CA LYS A 25 6.84 4.76 2.25
C LYS A 25 5.68 5.59 1.71
N THR A 26 4.71 5.93 2.57
CA THR A 26 3.60 6.81 2.18
C THR A 26 4.03 8.27 2.20
N VAL A 27 3.51 9.05 1.26
CA VAL A 27 3.63 10.51 1.22
C VAL A 27 2.22 11.07 1.27
N ASP A 28 1.94 11.95 2.23
CA ASP A 28 0.61 12.53 2.46
C ASP A 28 -0.52 11.49 2.57
N GLY A 29 -0.22 10.34 3.17
CA GLY A 29 -1.16 9.22 3.33
C GLY A 29 -1.49 8.48 2.04
N GLN A 30 -0.71 8.70 0.98
CA GLN A 30 -0.86 8.02 -0.31
C GLN A 30 0.35 7.13 -0.62
N ILE A 31 0.10 6.05 -1.35
CA ILE A 31 1.16 5.13 -1.78
C ILE A 31 1.80 5.68 -3.05
N VAL A 32 3.10 5.95 -2.99
CA VAL A 32 3.89 6.45 -4.12
C VAL A 32 4.50 5.29 -4.91
N VAL A 33 4.49 5.41 -6.23
CA VAL A 33 5.10 4.39 -7.10
C VAL A 33 6.63 4.53 -7.10
N GLU A 34 7.33 3.63 -6.39
CA GLU A 34 8.80 3.63 -6.33
C GLU A 34 9.44 3.04 -7.60
N ARG A 35 8.89 1.91 -8.08
CA ARG A 35 9.41 1.17 -9.24
C ARG A 35 8.28 0.89 -10.22
N VAL A 36 8.58 1.06 -11.49
CA VAL A 36 7.66 0.81 -12.60
C VAL A 36 8.29 -0.21 -13.53
N VAL A 37 7.47 -1.10 -14.09
CA VAL A 37 7.91 -1.98 -15.17
C VAL A 37 8.02 -1.12 -16.44
N PRO A 38 9.14 -1.15 -17.19
CA PRO A 38 9.30 -0.27 -18.36
C PRO A 38 8.13 -0.33 -19.36
N LYS A 39 7.54 -1.51 -19.55
CA LYS A 39 6.36 -1.72 -20.41
C LYS A 39 5.09 -0.99 -19.95
N LEU A 40 4.99 -0.66 -18.66
CA LEU A 40 3.84 0.03 -18.06
C LEU A 40 4.11 1.52 -17.81
N ALA A 41 5.35 2.00 -18.03
CA ALA A 41 5.75 3.37 -17.71
C ALA A 41 4.96 4.45 -18.49
N GLY A 42 4.37 4.10 -19.64
CA GLY A 42 3.51 4.98 -20.42
C GLY A 42 2.08 5.11 -19.87
N LEU A 43 1.69 4.32 -18.87
CA LEU A 43 0.33 4.33 -18.32
C LEU A 43 0.22 5.33 -17.17
N SER A 44 -0.86 6.11 -17.18
CA SER A 44 -1.07 7.21 -16.23
C SER A 44 -1.14 6.77 -14.76
N PHE A 45 -1.58 5.53 -14.47
CA PHE A 45 -1.82 5.06 -13.11
C PHE A 45 -0.59 4.55 -12.35
N CYS A 46 0.53 4.30 -13.04
CA CYS A 46 1.76 3.76 -12.44
C CYS A 46 2.99 4.61 -12.76
N LYS A 47 2.81 5.93 -12.81
CA LYS A 47 3.91 6.87 -13.01
C LYS A 47 4.83 6.91 -11.79
N LYS A 48 6.13 6.67 -12.00
CA LYS A 48 7.15 6.70 -10.95
C LYS A 48 7.13 8.04 -10.21
N GLY A 49 7.21 8.00 -8.88
CA GLY A 49 7.22 9.18 -8.02
C GLY A 49 5.85 9.86 -7.87
N SER A 50 4.80 9.37 -8.54
CA SER A 50 3.43 9.87 -8.38
C SER A 50 2.64 8.96 -7.43
N PRO A 51 1.64 9.50 -6.70
CA PRO A 51 0.69 8.68 -5.97
C PRO A 51 -0.07 7.73 -6.89
N SER A 52 -0.25 6.49 -6.46
CA SER A 52 -1.14 5.53 -7.12
C SER A 52 -2.46 5.46 -6.37
N GLU A 53 -3.53 5.87 -7.03
CA GLU A 53 -4.88 5.84 -6.46
C GLU A 53 -5.30 4.40 -6.08
N ILE A 54 -5.01 3.43 -6.95
CA ILE A 54 -5.37 2.03 -6.75
C ILE A 54 -4.64 1.45 -5.53
N ALA A 55 -3.34 1.72 -5.41
CA ALA A 55 -2.55 1.25 -4.26
C ALA A 55 -2.98 1.96 -2.97
N THR A 56 -3.25 3.26 -3.04
CA THR A 56 -3.76 4.06 -1.92
C THR A 56 -5.11 3.55 -1.42
N ARG A 57 -6.02 3.14 -2.32
CA ARG A 57 -7.29 2.51 -1.95
C ARG A 57 -7.09 1.22 -1.15
N ARG A 58 -6.15 0.36 -1.57
CA ARG A 58 -5.82 -0.87 -0.83
C ARG A 58 -5.15 -0.57 0.51
N TYR A 59 -4.30 0.45 0.57
CA TYR A 59 -3.71 0.90 1.83
C TYR A 59 -4.77 1.38 2.82
N ARG A 60 -5.74 2.19 2.37
CA ARG A 60 -6.89 2.61 3.18
C ARG A 60 -7.73 1.42 3.65
N GLU A 61 -7.99 0.44 2.79
CA GLU A 61 -8.66 -0.83 3.17
C GLU A 61 -7.88 -1.56 4.27
N ILE A 62 -6.54 -1.53 4.23
CA ILE A 62 -5.72 -2.11 5.28
C ILE A 62 -5.93 -1.39 6.61
N LEU A 63 -5.86 -0.05 6.60
CA LEU A 63 -6.03 0.77 7.80
C LEU A 63 -7.43 0.59 8.42
N LEU A 64 -8.50 0.62 7.60
CA LEU A 64 -9.89 0.42 8.05
C LEU A 64 -10.10 -0.95 8.71
N ASN A 65 -9.39 -1.99 8.27
CA ASN A 65 -9.50 -3.31 8.88
C ASN A 65 -8.72 -3.42 10.21
N MET A 66 -7.78 -2.51 10.47
CA MET A 66 -6.93 -2.51 11.66
C MET A 66 -7.52 -1.72 12.84
N GLY A 67 -8.54 -0.88 12.59
CA GLY A 67 -9.24 -0.08 13.59
C GLY A 67 -10.47 0.57 13.00
#